data_AF-A0A920VN15-F1
#
_entry.id   AF-A0A920VN15-F1
#
_cell.length_a   1.000
_cell.length_b   1.000
_cell.length_c   1.000
_cell.angle_alpha   90.00
_cell.angle_beta   90.00
_cell.angle_gamma   90.00
#
_symmetry.space_group_name_H-M   'P 1'
#
loop_
_entity.id
_entity.type
_entity.pdbx_description
1 polymer ?
#
loop_
_entity_poly.entity_id
_entity_poly.type
_entity_poly.pdbx_seq_one_letter_code
_entity_poly.pdbx_strand_id
1 'polypeptide(L)' 'MPPGYRFDLVFRSGEAVGANAFALPTGTIVVTDELIRAIEHPHELESILAHEIGHVVGKPQPFAS' A
#
# COMPACT_ATOMS: atom_id res chain seq x y z
N MET A 1 23.89 -0.76 6.13
CA MET A 1 22.44 -1.02 6.04
C MET A 1 21.99 -0.46 4.71
N PRO A 2 21.34 -1.23 3.81
CA PRO A 2 20.76 -0.64 2.61
C PRO A 2 19.80 0.48 3.02
N PRO A 3 19.57 1.51 2.18
CA PRO A 3 18.62 2.56 2.51
C PRO A 3 17.27 1.91 2.85
N GLY A 4 16.78 2.18 4.06
CA GLY A 4 15.50 1.63 4.50
C GLY A 4 14.39 2.20 3.63
N TYR A 5 13.52 1.33 3.11
CA TYR A 5 12.28 1.80 2.48
C TYR A 5 11.37 2.37 3.56
N ARG A 6 10.85 3.58 3.34
CA ARG A 6 9.84 4.21 4.19
C ARG A 6 8.52 4.19 3.45
N PHE A 7 7.49 3.69 4.10
CA PHE A 7 6.13 3.70 3.59
C PHE A 7 5.24 4.52 4.51
N ASP A 8 4.35 5.31 3.90
CA ASP A 8 3.30 6.03 4.61
C ASP A 8 1.97 5.32 4.31
N LEU A 9 1.36 4.74 5.34
CA LEU A 9 0.04 4.12 5.23
C LEU A 9 -1.04 5.14 5.56
N VAL A 10 -1.95 5.37 4.62
CA VAL A 10 -3.05 6.33 4.79
C VAL A 10 -4.40 5.69 4.49
N PHE A 11 -5.38 6.01 5.33
CA PHE A 11 -6.76 5.56 5.19
C PHE A 11 -7.62 6.66 4.57
N ARG A 12 -8.49 6.32 3.63
CA ARG A 12 -9.37 7.27 2.90
C ARG A 12 -10.73 6.63 2.68
N SER A 13 -11.80 7.42 2.65
CA SER A 13 -13.06 6.91 2.10
C SER A 13 -12.91 6.69 0.60
N GLY A 14 -13.29 5.52 0.13
CA GLY A 14 -13.31 5.17 -1.29
C GLY A 14 -14.49 5.77 -2.05
N GLU A 15 -15.56 6.19 -1.36
CA GLU A 15 -16.79 6.71 -1.96
C GLU A 15 -17.26 5.85 -3.15
N ALA A 16 -17.29 6.40 -4.36
CA ALA A 16 -17.71 5.70 -5.57
C ALA A 16 -16.72 4.60 -6.03
N VAL A 17 -15.47 4.61 -5.56
CA VAL A 17 -14.45 3.59 -5.87
C VAL A 17 -14.69 2.32 -5.06
N GLY A 18 -15.24 2.43 -3.85
CA GLY A 18 -15.46 1.30 -2.94
C GLY A 18 -14.17 0.69 -2.39
N ALA A 19 -14.21 -0.60 -2.04
CA ALA A 19 -13.11 -1.32 -1.42
C ALA A 19 -11.90 -1.46 -2.36
N ASN A 20 -10.81 -0.79 -2.01
CA ASN A 20 -9.58 -0.73 -2.79
C ASN A 20 -8.33 -0.46 -1.90
N ALA A 21 -7.17 -0.83 -2.41
CA ALA A 21 -5.85 -0.46 -1.91
C ALA A 21 -4.86 -0.30 -3.08
N PHE A 22 -3.94 0.65 -2.98
CA PHE A 22 -2.89 0.83 -3.99
C PHE A 22 -1.69 1.59 -3.43
N ALA A 23 -0.51 1.31 -3.98
CA ALA A 23 0.72 2.06 -3.68
C ALA A 23 1.08 3.12 -4.73
N LEU A 24 1.57 4.26 -4.26
CA LEU A 24 2.14 5.33 -5.07
C LEU A 24 3.67 5.19 -5.18
N PRO A 25 4.30 5.71 -6.25
CA PRO A 25 5.76 5.69 -6.41
C PRO A 25 6.55 6.35 -5.28
N THR A 26 5.91 7.25 -4.52
CA THR A 26 6.47 7.94 -3.35
C THR A 26 6.59 7.04 -2.11
N GLY A 27 6.04 5.82 -2.14
CA GLY A 27 5.96 4.93 -0.98
C GLY A 27 4.70 5.14 -0.13
N THR A 28 3.76 5.98 -0.56
CA THR A 28 2.45 6.10 0.11
C THR A 28 1.55 4.94 -0.31
N ILE A 29 1.01 4.21 0.65
CA ILE A 29 0.02 3.16 0.45
C ILE A 29 -1.34 3.71 0.89
N VAL A 30 -2.28 3.76 -0.04
CA VAL A 30 -3.65 4.19 0.23
C VAL A 30 -4.50 2.96 0.42
N VAL A 31 -5.22 2.88 1.54
CA VAL A 31 -6.20 1.84 1.82
C VAL A 31 -7.55 2.51 2.06
N THR A 32 -8.60 2.00 1.42
CA THR A 32 -9.94 2.55 1.60
C THR A 32 -10.60 2.02 2.87
N ASP A 33 -11.44 2.83 3.51
CA ASP A 33 -12.19 2.43 4.69
C ASP A 33 -13.14 1.26 4.38
N GLU A 34 -13.70 1.22 3.17
CA GLU A 34 -14.56 0.15 2.67
C GLU A 34 -13.82 -1.18 2.59
N LEU A 35 -12.53 -1.17 2.19
CA LEU A 35 -11.71 -2.37 2.22
C LEU A 35 -11.47 -2.83 3.66
N ILE A 36 -11.17 -1.91 4.58
CA ILE A 36 -10.98 -2.27 6.00
C ILE A 36 -12.25 -2.90 6.61
N ARG A 37 -13.43 -2.39 6.26
CA ARG A 37 -14.71 -2.96 6.71
C ARG A 37 -15.01 -4.33 6.08
N ALA A 38 -14.44 -4.62 4.91
CA ALA A 38 -14.65 -5.88 4.20
C ALA A 38 -13.70 -7.00 4.65
N ILE A 39 -12.64 -6.67 5.40
CA ILE A 39 -11.67 -7.65 5.88
C ILE A 39 -12.23 -8.42 7.07
N GLU A 40 -12.21 -9.74 6.97
CA GLU A 40 -12.68 -10.64 8.01
C GLU A 40 -11.53 -11.13 8.89
N HIS A 41 -10.32 -11.16 8.33
CA HIS A 41 -9.13 -11.67 9.00
C HIS A 41 -7.88 -10.79 8.77
N PRO A 42 -7.04 -10.56 9.81
CA PRO A 42 -5.88 -9.68 9.70
C PRO A 42 -4.90 -10.04 8.56
N HIS A 43 -4.74 -11.33 8.26
CA HIS A 43 -3.82 -11.82 7.24
C HIS A 43 -4.21 -11.39 5.81
N GLU A 44 -5.49 -11.05 5.58
CA GLU A 44 -5.96 -10.52 4.30
C GLU A 44 -5.36 -9.13 4.05
N LEU A 45 -5.39 -8.26 5.08
CA LEU A 45 -4.78 -6.93 4.99
C LEU A 45 -3.26 -7.02 4.81
N GLU A 46 -2.61 -7.89 5.58
CA GLU A 46 -1.16 -8.11 5.47
C GLU A 46 -0.77 -8.55 4.06
N SER A 47 -1.53 -9.47 3.46
CA SER A 47 -1.28 -9.96 2.10
C SER A 47 -1.45 -8.87 1.05
N ILE A 48 -2.49 -8.03 1.18
CA ILE A 48 -2.72 -6.88 0.30
C ILE A 48 -1.59 -5.85 0.42
N LEU A 49 -1.21 -5.48 1.65
CA LEU A 49 -0.13 -4.53 1.88
C LEU A 49 1.21 -5.04 1.35
N ALA A 50 1.51 -6.33 1.53
CA ALA A 50 2.71 -6.95 0.99
C ALA A 50 2.73 -6.92 -0.55
N HIS A 51 1.58 -7.19 -1.19
CA HIS A 51 1.42 -7.08 -2.65
C HIS A 51 1.70 -5.65 -3.14
N GLU A 52 1.13 -4.65 -2.49
CA GLU A 52 1.30 -3.23 -2.85
C GLU A 52 2.72 -2.73 -2.65
N ILE A 53 3.38 -3.14 -1.55
CA ILE A 53 4.81 -2.87 -1.32
C ILE A 53 5.66 -3.50 -2.43
N GLY A 54 5.32 -4.71 -2.87
CA GLY A 54 5.97 -5.41 -3.97
C GLY A 54 5.97 -4.62 -5.27
N HIS A 55 4.89 -3.89 -5.58
CA HIS A 55 4.83 -3.01 -6.77
C HIS A 55 5.80 -1.82 -6.70
N VAL A 56 6.05 -1.29 -5.51
CA VAL A 56 6.96 -0.14 -5.29
C VAL A 56 8.41 -0.58 -5.30
N VAL A 57 8.73 -1.66 -4.58
CA VAL A 57 10.11 -2.15 -4.41
C VAL A 57 10.59 -2.95 -5.63
N GLY A 58 9.68 -3.68 -6.27
CA GLY A 58 9.97 -4.47 -7.47
C GLY A 58 10.29 -3.64 -8.71
N LYS A 59 10.10 -2.32 -8.66
CA LYS A 59 10.63 -1.38 -9.66
C LYS A 59 11.94 -0.79 -9.14
N PRO A 60 13.11 -1.16 -9.69
CA PRO A 60 14.36 -0.51 -9.31
C PRO A 60 14.23 0.99 -9.58
N GLN A 61 14.30 1.80 -8.53
CA GLN A 61 14.40 3.25 -8.67
C GLN A 61 15.77 3.56 -9.27
N PRO A 62 15.85 4.21 -10.45
CA PRO A 62 17.13 4.69 -10.92
C PRO A 62 17.54 5.88 -10.04
N PHE A 63 18.75 5.78 -9.46
CA PHE A 63 19.50 6.86 -8.82
C PHE A 63 19.03 7.36 -7.45
N ALA A 64 19.73 6.88 -6.41
CA ALA A 64 20.30 7.80 -5.44
C ALA A 64 21.42 8.59 -6.15
N SER A 65 21.28 9.92 -6.22
CA SER A 65 22.36 10.88 -6.53
C SER A 65 22.83 11.52 -5.23
#